data_AF-A0A0D2GI63-F1
#
_entry.id   AF-A0A0D2GI63-F1
#
_cell.length_a   1.000
_cell.length_b   1.000
_cell.length_c   1.000
_cell.angle_alpha   90.00
_cell.angle_beta   90.00
_cell.angle_gamma   90.00
#
_symmetry.space_group_name_H-M   'P 1'
#
loop_
_entity.id
_entity.type
_entity.pdbx_description
1 polymer ?
#
loop_
_entity_poly.entity_id
_entity_poly.type
_entity_poly.pdbx_seq_one_letter_code
_entity_poly.pdbx_strand_id
1 'polypeptide(L)'
;MPFELTKVSYSGSIMEVPLGQDGNQVTVGGETSYPFHTFEGVMPNRPLLAMEVWDMEPDDWPSACAEQFSDVWSDCGAWAKKCVEEFGAQAIVLQLKSTDPNGEDAPPEKASEAVGKVLDAVNVPVLVWGSANANKDAEVLKKIAEDFEGKNIMLGPVDEDNHKAVGAAALGFGHSIIASSPIDVNLAKQLNILLGNLGVPMERIIIDPTTGGLGYGLEYSYSVMERIRMAALVQEDDKLVLPLINNLGNEIWKSKEAKLEGEDSEGFGDNSKRGYLMEAAGAVSYLLAGSDVLIMRHPEALKLVKGYLDKMWTARAAAAEKAAVDRPKVAALAAGAAKPATAPKPAAAPAAKPAAPQAPKAEAKPETKAEAKPEPKVEAKPEPEVDAKAKAEADAKAKVAAEAKAKADAEAKAKADAEAKAKAEAEAKAKAEAEAKAKAEAEKKEREERKAKEADDLATLRRQRREAHMQRLQEEAQHASDEDEDVEYGEYRAEGFAGPEAAFVEKSLTRWRLRGDGYLPK
;
A
#
# COMPACT_ATOMS: atom_id res chain seq x y z
N MET A 1 30.95 34.80 -4.56
CA MET A 1 30.42 34.07 -5.74
C MET A 1 28.91 34.33 -5.83
N PRO A 2 28.24 34.13 -6.98
CA PRO A 2 26.78 33.99 -6.98
C PRO A 2 26.35 32.86 -6.03
N PHE A 3 25.10 32.90 -5.58
CA PHE A 3 24.49 31.77 -4.88
C PHE A 3 23.94 30.79 -5.93
N GLU A 4 24.30 29.53 -5.78
CA GLU A 4 23.85 28.42 -6.62
C GLU A 4 23.00 27.48 -5.74
N LEU A 5 21.89 26.98 -6.29
CA LEU A 5 21.06 26.00 -5.60
C LEU A 5 21.73 24.63 -5.71
N THR A 6 22.17 24.07 -4.59
CA THR A 6 22.47 22.63 -4.51
C THR A 6 21.26 21.84 -4.97
N LYS A 7 21.47 20.90 -5.91
CA LYS A 7 20.44 19.97 -6.36
C LYS A 7 20.83 18.54 -6.03
N VAL A 8 19.84 17.69 -5.79
CA VAL A 8 20.00 16.24 -5.75
C VAL A 8 20.12 15.71 -7.18
N SER A 9 20.93 14.69 -7.39
CA SER A 9 20.98 13.94 -8.65
C SER A 9 20.06 12.72 -8.53
N TYR A 10 18.92 12.76 -9.21
CA TYR A 10 17.99 11.64 -9.31
C TYR A 10 18.31 10.79 -10.54
N SER A 11 18.20 9.47 -10.43
CA SER A 11 18.36 8.52 -11.56
C SER A 11 17.14 7.63 -11.78
N GLY A 12 16.25 7.51 -10.78
CA GLY A 12 14.94 6.88 -10.91
C GLY A 12 13.78 7.88 -10.93
N SER A 13 12.58 7.33 -11.07
CA SER A 13 11.29 8.04 -11.09
C SER A 13 10.22 7.17 -10.43
N ILE A 14 9.22 7.77 -9.82
CA ILE A 14 8.02 7.03 -9.39
C ILE A 14 7.17 6.68 -10.61
N MET A 15 6.61 5.47 -10.59
CA MET A 15 5.74 4.92 -11.63
C MET A 15 4.36 5.60 -11.58
N GLU A 16 3.83 5.94 -12.75
CA GLU A 16 2.43 6.38 -12.86
C GLU A 16 1.50 5.16 -12.75
N VAL A 17 0.52 5.23 -11.84
CA VAL A 17 -0.48 4.17 -11.62
C VAL A 17 -1.89 4.74 -11.86
N PRO A 18 -2.68 4.21 -12.82
CA PRO A 18 -4.02 4.69 -13.13
C PRO A 18 -5.10 4.05 -12.25
N LEU A 19 -5.81 4.88 -11.47
CA LEU A 19 -6.82 4.43 -10.51
C LEU A 19 -8.23 4.63 -11.06
N GLY A 20 -9.09 3.61 -10.98
CA GLY A 20 -10.48 3.67 -11.42
C GLY A 20 -10.71 3.26 -12.89
N GLN A 21 -11.94 3.52 -13.37
CA GLN A 21 -12.49 3.03 -14.63
C GLN A 21 -12.31 4.03 -15.77
N ASP A 22 -12.39 3.56 -17.01
CA ASP A 22 -12.47 4.41 -18.20
C ASP A 22 -13.62 5.44 -18.04
N GLY A 23 -13.25 6.73 -18.02
CA GLY A 23 -14.17 7.85 -17.80
C GLY A 23 -14.20 8.44 -16.39
N ASN A 24 -13.64 7.77 -15.37
CA ASN A 24 -13.41 8.35 -14.03
C ASN A 24 -11.97 8.15 -13.51
N GLN A 25 -11.08 7.64 -14.35
CA GLN A 25 -9.68 7.33 -14.04
C GLN A 25 -8.87 8.55 -13.59
N VAL A 26 -8.05 8.37 -12.54
CA VAL A 26 -7.08 9.37 -12.06
C VAL A 26 -5.72 8.71 -11.87
N THR A 27 -4.68 9.29 -12.46
CA THR A 27 -3.29 8.83 -12.32
C THR A 27 -2.65 9.41 -11.07
N VAL A 28 -1.85 8.60 -10.36
CA VAL A 28 -0.98 9.03 -9.25
C VAL A 28 0.46 8.59 -9.48
N GLY A 29 1.42 9.26 -8.84
CA GLY A 29 2.86 9.04 -9.05
C GLY A 29 3.45 9.88 -10.19
N GLY A 30 4.61 9.45 -10.70
CA GLY A 30 5.34 10.13 -11.79
C GLY A 30 6.44 11.10 -11.35
N GLU A 31 6.72 11.20 -10.05
CA GLU A 31 7.75 12.07 -9.47
C GLU A 31 9.15 11.75 -10.02
N THR A 32 9.91 12.79 -10.35
CA THR A 32 11.36 12.68 -10.67
C THR A 32 12.24 13.45 -9.68
N SER A 33 11.70 13.78 -8.51
CA SER A 33 12.39 14.38 -7.36
C SER A 33 11.66 14.07 -6.06
N TYR A 34 12.23 14.45 -4.91
CA TYR A 34 11.52 14.40 -3.63
C TYR A 34 10.23 15.27 -3.63
N PRO A 35 9.30 15.02 -2.68
CA PRO A 35 7.98 15.65 -2.68
C PRO A 35 8.04 17.19 -2.73
N PHE A 36 7.29 17.77 -3.66
CA PHE A 36 7.26 19.22 -3.94
C PHE A 36 8.61 19.87 -4.33
N HIS A 37 9.69 19.12 -4.59
CA HIS A 37 10.99 19.63 -5.05
C HIS A 37 10.99 20.02 -6.55
N THR A 38 9.94 20.71 -7.00
CA THR A 38 9.69 21.12 -8.40
C THR A 38 10.70 22.13 -8.98
N PHE A 39 11.73 22.51 -8.20
CA PHE A 39 12.90 23.27 -8.64
C PHE A 39 14.04 22.38 -9.17
N GLU A 40 14.00 21.08 -8.90
CA GLU A 40 15.03 20.10 -9.29
C GLU A 40 14.50 18.84 -9.99
N GLY A 41 13.19 18.53 -9.89
CA GLY A 41 12.52 17.54 -10.74
C GLY A 41 11.11 17.94 -11.14
N VAL A 42 10.36 16.96 -11.64
CA VAL A 42 8.97 17.09 -12.09
C VAL A 42 8.07 16.30 -11.14
N MET A 43 6.88 16.84 -10.86
CA MET A 43 5.81 16.17 -10.14
C MET A 43 4.54 16.33 -11.00
N PRO A 44 4.20 15.35 -11.86
CA PRO A 44 3.19 15.53 -12.91
C PRO A 44 1.76 15.42 -12.34
N ASN A 45 1.54 14.43 -11.46
CA ASN A 45 0.24 14.16 -10.85
C ASN A 45 0.21 14.70 -9.42
N ARG A 46 -0.91 15.34 -9.05
CA ARG A 46 -1.11 15.89 -7.71
C ARG A 46 -1.57 14.79 -6.75
N PRO A 47 -1.06 14.74 -5.49
CA PRO A 47 -1.55 13.81 -4.49
C PRO A 47 -3.08 13.83 -4.34
N LEU A 48 -3.67 12.64 -4.38
CA LEU A 48 -5.09 12.37 -4.41
C LEU A 48 -5.66 12.35 -2.98
N LEU A 49 -6.68 13.19 -2.73
CA LEU A 49 -7.37 13.20 -1.45
C LEU A 49 -8.66 12.36 -1.53
N ALA A 50 -8.62 11.18 -0.92
CA ALA A 50 -9.75 10.26 -0.80
C ALA A 50 -10.47 10.43 0.55
N MET A 51 -11.75 10.07 0.61
CA MET A 51 -12.48 9.97 1.89
C MET A 51 -12.84 8.52 2.21
N GLU A 52 -12.76 8.13 3.48
CA GLU A 52 -13.29 6.84 3.95
C GLU A 52 -14.82 6.87 4.12
N VAL A 53 -15.43 5.73 3.81
CA VAL A 53 -16.85 5.40 4.02
C VAL A 53 -16.86 4.00 4.63
N TRP A 54 -17.74 3.72 5.59
CA TRP A 54 -17.85 2.38 6.19
C TRP A 54 -19.04 1.61 5.57
N ASP A 55 -18.93 0.28 5.54
CA ASP A 55 -20.00 -0.63 5.09
C ASP A 55 -21.07 -0.92 6.17
N MET A 56 -20.89 -0.35 7.36
CA MET A 56 -21.79 -0.40 8.51
C MET A 56 -21.81 0.96 9.24
N GLU A 57 -22.84 1.18 10.06
CA GLU A 57 -22.96 2.33 10.95
C GLU A 57 -21.85 2.30 12.02
N PRO A 58 -21.07 3.39 12.23
CA PRO A 58 -20.01 3.40 13.22
C PRO A 58 -20.54 3.53 14.67
N ASP A 59 -20.03 2.70 15.57
CA ASP A 59 -20.40 2.69 17.00
C ASP A 59 -19.48 3.55 17.89
N ASP A 60 -18.21 3.72 17.50
CA ASP A 60 -17.14 4.28 18.35
C ASP A 60 -16.65 5.69 17.97
N TRP A 61 -17.28 6.35 16.99
CA TRP A 61 -16.80 7.62 16.42
C TRP A 61 -17.06 8.84 17.34
N PRO A 62 -16.07 9.74 17.52
CA PRO A 62 -16.26 11.00 18.26
C PRO A 62 -17.34 11.90 17.68
N SER A 63 -18.08 12.62 18.53
CA SER A 63 -19.13 13.58 18.16
C SER A 63 -18.69 14.52 17.03
N ALA A 64 -17.52 15.13 17.20
CA ALA A 64 -16.89 16.07 16.27
C ALA A 64 -16.77 15.55 14.83
N CYS A 65 -16.62 14.23 14.62
CA CYS A 65 -16.60 13.62 13.30
C CYS A 65 -17.93 12.97 12.92
N ALA A 66 -18.65 12.40 13.89
CA ALA A 66 -19.90 11.69 13.72
C ALA A 66 -21.01 12.59 13.14
N GLU A 67 -21.17 13.80 13.68
CA GLU A 67 -22.25 14.73 13.31
C GLU A 67 -22.37 14.96 11.79
N GLN A 68 -21.23 15.00 11.09
CA GLN A 68 -21.15 15.39 9.68
C GLN A 68 -21.75 14.36 8.71
N PHE A 69 -21.97 13.13 9.19
CA PHE A 69 -22.44 11.96 8.42
C PHE A 69 -23.70 11.31 9.02
N SER A 70 -24.27 11.90 10.08
CA SER A 70 -25.41 11.38 10.86
C SER A 70 -26.71 11.18 10.07
N ASP A 71 -26.78 11.72 8.84
CA ASP A 71 -27.87 11.59 7.88
C ASP A 71 -27.68 10.48 6.83
N VAL A 72 -26.47 9.88 6.75
CA VAL A 72 -26.09 8.94 5.67
C VAL A 72 -25.52 7.60 6.15
N TRP A 73 -25.27 7.37 7.44
CA TRP A 73 -24.66 6.13 7.96
C TRP A 73 -25.32 4.82 7.52
N SER A 74 -26.65 4.81 7.32
CA SER A 74 -27.40 3.61 6.94
C SER A 74 -27.29 3.25 5.45
N ASP A 75 -26.65 4.08 4.62
CA ASP A 75 -26.42 3.82 3.19
C ASP A 75 -25.02 4.30 2.76
N CYS A 76 -24.08 3.36 2.61
CA CYS A 76 -22.72 3.63 2.16
C CYS A 76 -22.65 4.28 0.76
N GLY A 77 -23.64 4.07 -0.11
CA GLY A 77 -23.74 4.74 -1.41
C GLY A 77 -24.12 6.21 -1.25
N ALA A 78 -25.11 6.51 -0.40
CA ALA A 78 -25.47 7.89 -0.06
C ALA A 78 -24.32 8.63 0.64
N TRP A 79 -23.60 7.95 1.54
CA TRP A 79 -22.42 8.49 2.22
C TRP A 79 -21.28 8.77 1.24
N ALA A 80 -20.91 7.81 0.38
CA ALA A 80 -19.91 8.01 -0.67
C ALA A 80 -20.27 9.20 -1.58
N LYS A 81 -21.54 9.31 -1.97
CA LYS A 81 -22.05 10.43 -2.75
C LYS A 81 -21.90 11.78 -2.02
N LYS A 82 -22.26 11.86 -0.74
CA LYS A 82 -22.08 13.06 0.09
C LYS A 82 -20.60 13.48 0.19
N CYS A 83 -19.69 12.52 0.38
CA CYS A 83 -18.25 12.77 0.39
C CYS A 83 -17.74 13.39 -0.93
N VAL A 84 -18.27 12.97 -2.08
CA VAL A 84 -17.90 13.55 -3.38
C VAL A 84 -18.60 14.91 -3.62
N GLU A 85 -19.91 15.00 -3.46
CA GLU A 85 -20.70 16.18 -3.87
C GLU A 85 -20.61 17.36 -2.90
N GLU A 86 -20.62 17.13 -1.59
CA GLU A 86 -20.58 18.20 -0.58
C GLU A 86 -19.16 18.52 -0.11
N PHE A 87 -18.34 17.48 0.12
CA PHE A 87 -17.01 17.63 0.71
C PHE A 87 -15.89 17.68 -0.34
N GLY A 88 -16.15 17.21 -1.57
CA GLY A 88 -15.23 17.31 -2.70
C GLY A 88 -14.07 16.31 -2.63
N ALA A 89 -14.33 15.11 -2.12
CA ALA A 89 -13.43 13.95 -2.20
C ALA A 89 -13.11 13.60 -3.65
N GLN A 90 -11.85 13.26 -3.93
CA GLN A 90 -11.38 12.94 -5.28
C GLN A 90 -11.39 11.44 -5.57
N ALA A 91 -11.57 10.61 -4.55
CA ALA A 91 -11.77 9.17 -4.59
C ALA A 91 -12.48 8.73 -3.29
N ILE A 92 -13.05 7.53 -3.27
CA ILE A 92 -13.70 6.94 -2.09
C ILE A 92 -12.99 5.66 -1.68
N VAL A 93 -12.79 5.47 -0.38
CA VAL A 93 -12.32 4.20 0.18
C VAL A 93 -13.43 3.58 1.02
N LEU A 94 -14.02 2.49 0.53
CA LEU A 94 -14.98 1.71 1.31
C LEU A 94 -14.21 0.80 2.28
N GLN A 95 -14.29 1.10 3.57
CA GLN A 95 -13.80 0.29 4.67
C GLN A 95 -14.84 -0.79 5.00
N LEU A 96 -14.47 -2.06 4.79
CA LEU A 96 -15.32 -3.23 5.04
C LEU A 96 -15.28 -3.66 6.51
N LYS A 97 -15.57 -2.73 7.43
CA LYS A 97 -15.50 -2.96 8.88
C LYS A 97 -16.44 -4.08 9.33
N SER A 98 -17.60 -4.25 8.68
CA SER A 98 -18.54 -5.31 9.03
C SER A 98 -17.98 -6.71 8.84
N THR A 99 -16.92 -6.86 8.03
CA THR A 99 -16.29 -8.16 7.77
C THR A 99 -15.33 -8.64 8.85
N ASP A 100 -14.95 -7.84 9.86
CA ASP A 100 -14.06 -8.30 10.94
C ASP A 100 -14.65 -9.53 11.66
N PRO A 101 -13.94 -10.68 11.70
CA PRO A 101 -14.38 -11.87 12.45
C PRO A 101 -14.51 -11.68 13.97
N ASN A 102 -14.06 -10.55 14.51
CA ASN A 102 -14.27 -10.15 15.92
C ASN A 102 -15.49 -9.22 16.10
N GLY A 103 -16.07 -8.72 15.00
CA GLY A 103 -17.22 -7.82 14.94
C GLY A 103 -18.48 -8.51 14.43
N GLU A 104 -19.04 -8.04 13.30
CA GLU A 104 -20.22 -8.67 12.68
C GLU A 104 -19.91 -9.95 11.89
N ASP A 105 -18.63 -10.23 11.57
CA ASP A 105 -18.18 -11.34 10.71
C ASP A 105 -18.92 -11.46 9.36
N ALA A 106 -19.32 -10.32 8.77
CA ALA A 106 -20.19 -10.26 7.60
C ALA A 106 -19.71 -11.16 6.43
N PRO A 107 -20.64 -11.81 5.70
CA PRO A 107 -20.29 -12.68 4.59
C PRO A 107 -19.79 -11.87 3.37
N PRO A 108 -18.95 -12.46 2.50
CA PRO A 108 -18.44 -11.81 1.30
C PRO A 108 -19.51 -11.17 0.41
N GLU A 109 -20.71 -11.76 0.35
CA GLU A 109 -21.85 -11.24 -0.42
C GLU A 109 -22.33 -9.87 0.10
N LYS A 110 -22.44 -9.69 1.43
CA LYS A 110 -22.86 -8.40 2.03
C LYS A 110 -21.83 -7.30 1.73
N ALA A 111 -20.54 -7.64 1.81
CA ALA A 111 -19.45 -6.72 1.48
C ALA A 111 -19.46 -6.34 -0.02
N SER A 112 -19.72 -7.31 -0.90
CA SER A 112 -19.84 -7.08 -2.34
C SER A 112 -21.05 -6.19 -2.71
N GLU A 113 -22.21 -6.42 -2.08
CA GLU A 113 -23.37 -5.52 -2.21
C GLU A 113 -23.04 -4.07 -1.79
N ALA A 114 -22.23 -3.87 -0.74
CA ALA A 114 -21.79 -2.55 -0.31
C ALA A 114 -20.84 -1.89 -1.33
N VAL A 115 -19.90 -2.64 -1.92
CA VAL A 115 -19.05 -2.15 -3.02
C VAL A 115 -19.88 -1.74 -4.23
N GLY A 116 -20.89 -2.54 -4.59
CA GLY A 116 -21.82 -2.23 -5.70
C GLY A 116 -22.56 -0.91 -5.50
N LYS A 117 -23.15 -0.71 -4.31
CA LYS A 117 -23.83 0.56 -3.96
C LYS A 117 -22.92 1.78 -4.08
N VAL A 118 -21.66 1.67 -3.65
CA VAL A 118 -20.69 2.78 -3.78
C VAL A 118 -20.31 3.01 -5.24
N LEU A 119 -20.07 1.95 -6.02
CA LEU A 119 -19.72 2.04 -7.44
C LEU A 119 -20.84 2.65 -8.31
N ASP A 120 -22.10 2.39 -7.99
CA ASP A 120 -23.26 2.98 -8.69
C ASP A 120 -23.56 4.42 -8.23
N ALA A 121 -23.06 4.83 -7.05
CA ALA A 121 -23.36 6.14 -6.45
C ALA A 121 -22.35 7.25 -6.81
N VAL A 122 -21.11 6.94 -7.20
CA VAL A 122 -20.04 7.93 -7.45
C VAL A 122 -19.31 7.76 -8.77
N ASN A 123 -18.92 8.88 -9.40
CA ASN A 123 -18.07 8.91 -10.60
C ASN A 123 -16.64 9.37 -10.26
N VAL A 124 -16.02 8.72 -9.28
CA VAL A 124 -14.61 8.87 -8.88
C VAL A 124 -14.00 7.47 -8.66
N PRO A 125 -12.66 7.33 -8.61
CA PRO A 125 -12.05 6.05 -8.27
C PRO A 125 -12.52 5.52 -6.91
N VAL A 126 -12.82 4.22 -6.86
CA VAL A 126 -13.24 3.50 -5.64
C VAL A 126 -12.16 2.50 -5.27
N LEU A 127 -11.74 2.56 -4.01
CA LEU A 127 -10.81 1.65 -3.38
C LEU A 127 -11.57 0.84 -2.33
N VAL A 128 -11.27 -0.45 -2.21
CA VAL A 128 -11.89 -1.36 -1.24
C VAL A 128 -10.83 -1.77 -0.22
N TRP A 129 -11.12 -1.50 1.05
CA TRP A 129 -10.22 -1.77 2.17
C TRP A 129 -10.88 -2.75 3.14
N GLY A 130 -10.31 -3.95 3.27
CA GLY A 130 -10.80 -5.04 4.09
C GLY A 130 -10.69 -4.82 5.60
N SER A 131 -10.96 -5.87 6.35
CA SER A 131 -10.90 -5.91 7.81
C SER A 131 -9.47 -5.83 8.40
N ALA A 132 -8.43 -5.96 7.55
CA ALA A 132 -7.05 -6.23 7.92
C ALA A 132 -6.85 -7.60 8.62
N ASN A 133 -7.74 -8.55 8.34
CA ASN A 133 -7.61 -9.95 8.72
C ASN A 133 -7.30 -10.79 7.47
N ALA A 134 -6.03 -11.14 7.28
CA ALA A 134 -5.51 -11.80 6.09
C ALA A 134 -6.35 -13.00 5.58
N ASN A 135 -6.92 -13.81 6.49
CA ASN A 135 -7.73 -14.97 6.08
C ASN A 135 -9.13 -14.56 5.56
N LYS A 136 -9.79 -13.62 6.25
CA LYS A 136 -11.12 -13.13 5.88
C LYS A 136 -11.06 -12.24 4.64
N ASP A 137 -10.06 -11.37 4.56
CA ASP A 137 -9.84 -10.49 3.41
C ASP A 137 -9.48 -11.31 2.15
N ALA A 138 -8.80 -12.45 2.29
CA ALA A 138 -8.58 -13.40 1.18
C ALA A 138 -9.87 -14.02 0.61
N GLU A 139 -10.92 -14.15 1.42
CA GLU A 139 -12.24 -14.63 1.00
C GLU A 139 -13.07 -13.47 0.41
N VAL A 140 -13.17 -12.37 1.15
CA VAL A 140 -13.98 -11.18 0.84
C VAL A 140 -13.47 -10.46 -0.41
N LEU A 141 -12.18 -10.09 -0.45
CA LEU A 141 -11.62 -9.34 -1.59
C LEU A 141 -11.58 -10.20 -2.87
N LYS A 142 -11.51 -11.53 -2.74
CA LYS A 142 -11.65 -12.45 -3.88
C LYS A 142 -13.07 -12.41 -4.45
N LYS A 143 -14.10 -12.49 -3.61
CA LYS A 143 -15.51 -12.42 -4.06
C LYS A 143 -15.81 -11.08 -4.74
N ILE A 144 -15.28 -9.99 -4.19
CA ILE A 144 -15.39 -8.65 -4.75
C ILE A 144 -14.63 -8.54 -6.09
N ALA A 145 -13.47 -9.17 -6.23
CA ALA A 145 -12.77 -9.25 -7.52
C ALA A 145 -13.60 -10.01 -8.58
N GLU A 146 -14.23 -11.13 -8.19
CA GLU A 146 -15.10 -11.96 -9.04
C GLU A 146 -16.37 -11.23 -9.49
N ASP A 147 -17.04 -10.50 -8.59
CA ASP A 147 -18.31 -9.81 -8.88
C ASP A 147 -18.12 -8.54 -9.74
N PHE A 148 -16.96 -7.89 -9.64
CA PHE A 148 -16.67 -6.61 -10.30
C PHE A 148 -15.60 -6.71 -11.40
N GLU A 149 -15.53 -7.84 -12.13
CA GLU A 149 -14.57 -8.05 -13.22
C GLU A 149 -14.47 -6.84 -14.18
N GLY A 150 -13.24 -6.41 -14.47
CA GLY A 150 -12.92 -5.29 -15.36
C GLY A 150 -13.15 -3.89 -14.76
N LYS A 151 -13.62 -3.77 -13.51
CA LYS A 151 -13.92 -2.47 -12.87
C LYS A 151 -12.69 -1.71 -12.35
N ASN A 152 -11.47 -2.27 -12.43
CA ASN A 152 -10.22 -1.67 -11.94
C ASN A 152 -10.34 -0.91 -10.60
N ILE A 153 -11.05 -1.52 -9.64
CA ILE A 153 -11.01 -1.07 -8.25
C ILE A 153 -9.67 -1.47 -7.64
N MET A 154 -9.19 -0.71 -6.65
CA MET A 154 -8.07 -1.14 -5.84
C MET A 154 -8.56 -2.05 -4.72
N LEU A 155 -7.87 -3.17 -4.50
CA LEU A 155 -8.17 -4.14 -3.43
C LEU A 155 -7.03 -4.11 -2.41
N GLY A 156 -7.39 -4.01 -1.12
CA GLY A 156 -6.46 -4.03 0.00
C GLY A 156 -7.14 -4.33 1.33
N PRO A 157 -6.38 -4.48 2.43
CA PRO A 157 -4.92 -4.57 2.45
C PRO A 157 -4.44 -5.95 1.93
N VAL A 158 -3.38 -5.96 1.13
CA VAL A 158 -2.74 -7.20 0.65
C VAL A 158 -1.37 -7.36 1.31
N ASP A 159 -1.13 -8.49 1.98
CA ASP A 159 0.06 -8.76 2.80
C ASP A 159 0.74 -10.10 2.45
N GLU A 160 1.81 -10.47 3.17
CA GLU A 160 2.53 -11.73 2.91
C GLU A 160 1.70 -12.99 3.22
N ASP A 161 0.68 -12.95 4.09
CA ASP A 161 -0.19 -14.09 4.34
C ASP A 161 -1.29 -14.23 3.25
N ASN A 162 -1.81 -13.14 2.68
CA ASN A 162 -2.94 -13.17 1.72
C ASN A 162 -2.59 -12.94 0.22
N HIS A 163 -1.39 -12.45 -0.13
CA HIS A 163 -1.01 -12.04 -1.50
C HIS A 163 -1.33 -13.06 -2.61
N LYS A 164 -1.24 -14.37 -2.32
CA LYS A 164 -1.51 -15.43 -3.31
C LYS A 164 -2.99 -15.52 -3.69
N ALA A 165 -3.89 -15.27 -2.75
CA ALA A 165 -5.33 -15.31 -2.99
C ALA A 165 -5.80 -14.02 -3.66
N VAL A 166 -5.54 -12.88 -3.03
CA VAL A 166 -6.00 -11.57 -3.52
C VAL A 166 -5.26 -11.16 -4.79
N GLY A 167 -3.95 -11.40 -4.88
CA GLY A 167 -3.15 -11.06 -6.06
C GLY A 167 -3.50 -11.88 -7.31
N ALA A 168 -3.79 -13.19 -7.14
CA ALA A 168 -4.27 -14.01 -8.26
C ALA A 168 -5.67 -13.60 -8.71
N ALA A 169 -6.56 -13.24 -7.79
CA ALA A 169 -7.89 -12.72 -8.11
C ALA A 169 -7.82 -11.36 -8.82
N ALA A 170 -7.02 -10.42 -8.31
CA ALA A 170 -6.83 -9.11 -8.92
C ALA A 170 -6.22 -9.20 -10.32
N LEU A 171 -5.24 -10.09 -10.53
CA LEU A 171 -4.69 -10.37 -11.85
C LEU A 171 -5.74 -10.98 -12.80
N GLY A 172 -6.52 -11.96 -12.32
CA GLY A 172 -7.52 -12.67 -13.12
C GLY A 172 -8.69 -11.79 -13.56
N PHE A 173 -9.20 -10.94 -12.66
CA PHE A 173 -10.41 -10.12 -12.90
C PHE A 173 -10.12 -8.65 -13.23
N GLY A 174 -8.85 -8.26 -13.37
CA GLY A 174 -8.48 -6.95 -13.91
C GLY A 174 -8.50 -5.80 -12.91
N HIS A 175 -8.03 -6.03 -11.68
CA HIS A 175 -7.97 -5.06 -10.58
C HIS A 175 -6.56 -4.60 -10.25
N SER A 176 -6.48 -3.60 -9.36
CA SER A 176 -5.24 -3.06 -8.79
C SER A 176 -5.13 -3.39 -7.30
N ILE A 177 -3.93 -3.29 -6.72
CA ILE A 177 -3.58 -3.82 -5.38
C ILE A 177 -2.98 -2.74 -4.48
N ILE A 178 -3.38 -2.73 -3.21
CA ILE A 178 -2.70 -2.06 -2.10
C ILE A 178 -1.79 -3.08 -1.41
N ALA A 179 -0.48 -2.96 -1.64
CA ALA A 179 0.54 -3.80 -1.02
C ALA A 179 0.89 -3.26 0.38
N SER A 180 0.21 -3.76 1.40
CA SER A 180 0.38 -3.39 2.80
C SER A 180 1.54 -4.14 3.46
N SER A 181 2.48 -3.38 4.02
CA SER A 181 3.67 -3.91 4.70
C SER A 181 3.90 -3.21 6.04
N PRO A 182 4.31 -3.91 7.12
CA PRO A 182 4.34 -3.35 8.47
C PRO A 182 5.61 -2.52 8.74
N ILE A 183 5.63 -1.28 8.26
CA ILE A 183 6.63 -0.24 8.57
C ILE A 183 8.09 -0.74 8.38
N ASP A 184 8.35 -1.44 7.28
CA ASP A 184 9.72 -1.78 6.84
C ASP A 184 9.87 -1.82 5.32
N VAL A 185 10.98 -1.22 4.86
CA VAL A 185 11.32 -1.03 3.44
C VAL A 185 11.63 -2.36 2.73
N ASN A 186 12.21 -3.32 3.45
CA ASN A 186 12.53 -4.64 2.89
C ASN A 186 11.27 -5.50 2.76
N LEU A 187 10.34 -5.39 3.71
CA LEU A 187 9.03 -6.07 3.64
C LEU A 187 8.17 -5.52 2.49
N ALA A 188 8.13 -4.19 2.31
CA ALA A 188 7.51 -3.57 1.13
C ALA A 188 8.09 -4.12 -0.18
N LYS A 189 9.43 -4.17 -0.28
CA LYS A 189 10.13 -4.73 -1.44
C LYS A 189 9.87 -6.22 -1.65
N GLN A 190 9.86 -7.02 -0.58
CA GLN A 190 9.57 -8.46 -0.62
C GLN A 190 8.14 -8.72 -1.11
N LEU A 191 7.16 -7.98 -0.62
CA LEU A 191 5.77 -8.08 -1.04
C LEU A 191 5.58 -7.72 -2.53
N ASN A 192 6.23 -6.65 -3.00
CA ASN A 192 6.20 -6.27 -4.42
C ASN A 192 6.87 -7.33 -5.31
N ILE A 193 7.94 -7.98 -4.84
CA ILE A 193 8.57 -9.12 -5.52
C ILE A 193 7.61 -10.33 -5.55
N LEU A 194 6.90 -10.62 -4.46
CA LEU A 194 5.93 -11.72 -4.40
C LEU A 194 4.75 -11.50 -5.35
N LEU A 195 4.19 -10.29 -5.40
CA LEU A 195 3.12 -9.91 -6.34
C LEU A 195 3.61 -9.95 -7.80
N GLY A 196 4.80 -9.42 -8.09
CA GLY A 196 5.40 -9.51 -9.42
C GLY A 196 5.67 -10.95 -9.87
N ASN A 197 6.08 -11.84 -8.95
CA ASN A 197 6.25 -13.27 -9.22
C ASN A 197 4.94 -14.02 -9.51
N LEU A 198 3.80 -13.50 -9.05
CA LEU A 198 2.46 -13.99 -9.44
C LEU A 198 2.01 -13.46 -10.82
N GLY A 199 2.73 -12.49 -11.40
CA GLY A 199 2.40 -11.85 -12.67
C GLY A 199 1.56 -10.58 -12.54
N VAL A 200 1.36 -10.04 -11.33
CA VAL A 200 0.70 -8.73 -11.15
C VAL A 200 1.57 -7.63 -11.77
N PRO A 201 1.05 -6.80 -12.69
CA PRO A 201 1.81 -5.67 -13.25
C PRO A 201 2.15 -4.63 -12.17
N MET A 202 3.38 -4.12 -12.16
CA MET A 202 3.81 -3.07 -11.23
C MET A 202 2.96 -1.79 -11.37
N GLU A 203 2.51 -1.48 -12.60
CA GLU A 203 1.56 -0.42 -12.95
C GLU A 203 0.15 -0.57 -12.31
N ARG A 204 -0.08 -1.62 -11.51
CA ARG A 204 -1.31 -1.90 -10.76
C ARG A 204 -1.08 -2.11 -9.26
N ILE A 205 0.09 -1.72 -8.73
CA ILE A 205 0.43 -1.88 -7.32
C ILE A 205 0.75 -0.51 -6.71
N ILE A 206 0.15 -0.20 -5.56
CA ILE A 206 0.50 0.95 -4.71
C ILE A 206 0.92 0.41 -3.34
N ILE A 207 1.99 0.96 -2.77
CA ILE A 207 2.51 0.51 -1.47
C ILE A 207 1.77 1.22 -0.34
N ASP A 208 1.24 0.46 0.61
CA ASP A 208 0.90 0.93 1.95
C ASP A 208 2.06 0.54 2.90
N PRO A 209 2.84 1.49 3.42
CA PRO A 209 3.93 1.22 4.35
C PRO A 209 3.44 0.96 5.79
N THR A 210 2.13 0.76 5.97
CA THR A 210 1.37 0.89 7.23
C THR A 210 1.44 2.30 7.78
N THR A 211 0.27 2.91 7.95
CA THR A 211 0.14 4.29 8.43
C THR A 211 0.10 4.31 9.97
N GLY A 212 0.91 5.16 10.59
CA GLY A 212 0.86 5.47 12.03
C GLY A 212 0.16 6.80 12.30
N GLY A 213 -0.57 6.89 13.42
CA GLY A 213 -1.28 8.10 13.83
C GLY A 213 -0.33 9.18 14.38
N LEU A 214 -0.77 10.44 14.37
CA LEU A 214 -0.01 11.56 14.96
C LEU A 214 0.13 11.36 16.47
N GLY A 215 1.36 11.17 16.96
CA GLY A 215 1.65 10.76 18.35
C GLY A 215 1.61 9.24 18.60
N TYR A 216 1.27 8.45 17.57
CA TYR A 216 1.10 7.00 17.59
C TYR A 216 1.89 6.35 16.45
N GLY A 217 3.18 6.67 16.34
CA GLY A 217 4.11 6.01 15.41
C GLY A 217 4.20 6.61 14.00
N LEU A 218 3.55 7.74 13.71
CA LEU A 218 3.68 8.48 12.45
C LEU A 218 5.14 8.68 12.04
N GLU A 219 6.03 8.95 12.99
CA GLU A 219 7.47 9.14 12.78
C GLU A 219 8.17 7.91 12.19
N TYR A 220 7.70 6.70 12.49
CA TYR A 220 8.24 5.47 11.88
C TYR A 220 7.76 5.32 10.44
N SER A 221 6.47 5.49 10.17
CA SER A 221 5.89 5.44 8.82
C SER A 221 6.49 6.52 7.91
N TYR A 222 6.58 7.76 8.40
CA TYR A 222 7.24 8.89 7.74
C TYR A 222 8.69 8.53 7.33
N SER A 223 9.48 7.99 8.27
CA SER A 223 10.87 7.59 8.02
C SER A 223 11.01 6.43 7.03
N VAL A 224 10.03 5.52 6.99
CA VAL A 224 9.99 4.41 6.02
C VAL A 224 9.60 4.91 4.62
N MET A 225 8.67 5.85 4.53
CA MET A 225 8.26 6.48 3.26
C MET A 225 9.39 7.28 2.62
N GLU A 226 10.11 8.12 3.39
CA GLU A 226 11.30 8.80 2.88
C GLU A 226 12.34 7.80 2.38
N ARG A 227 12.57 6.68 3.10
CA ARG A 227 13.48 5.62 2.64
C ARG A 227 13.02 4.90 1.38
N ILE A 228 11.71 4.67 1.20
CA ILE A 228 11.13 4.12 -0.05
C ILE A 228 11.36 5.10 -1.21
N ARG A 229 11.10 6.40 -1.01
CA ARG A 229 11.34 7.46 -2.01
C ARG A 229 12.82 7.61 -2.34
N MET A 230 13.73 7.55 -1.36
CA MET A 230 15.17 7.51 -1.60
C MET A 230 15.58 6.27 -2.42
N ALA A 231 15.04 5.09 -2.10
CA ALA A 231 15.35 3.85 -2.81
C ALA A 231 14.94 3.94 -4.29
N ALA A 232 13.72 4.42 -4.55
CA ALA A 232 13.17 4.60 -5.88
C ALA A 232 13.92 5.66 -6.73
N LEU A 233 14.16 6.85 -6.16
CA LEU A 233 14.61 8.03 -6.92
C LEU A 233 16.13 8.13 -7.06
N VAL A 234 16.90 7.56 -6.11
CA VAL A 234 18.35 7.77 -5.99
C VAL A 234 19.16 6.46 -5.88
N GLN A 235 18.53 5.33 -5.54
CA GLN A 235 19.22 4.03 -5.36
C GLN A 235 18.83 2.99 -6.43
N GLU A 236 18.06 3.40 -7.45
CA GLU A 236 17.67 2.58 -8.61
C GLU A 236 16.89 1.31 -8.24
N ASP A 237 16.12 1.35 -7.15
CA ASP A 237 15.36 0.21 -6.65
C ASP A 237 14.03 0.02 -7.43
N ASP A 238 14.11 -0.74 -8.53
CA ASP A 238 13.02 -1.06 -9.45
C ASP A 238 11.85 -1.89 -8.84
N LYS A 239 11.86 -2.16 -7.52
CA LYS A 239 10.73 -2.74 -6.76
C LYS A 239 10.10 -1.75 -5.78
N LEU A 240 10.66 -0.56 -5.62
CA LEU A 240 10.16 0.49 -4.72
C LEU A 240 9.75 1.77 -5.45
N VAL A 241 9.89 1.83 -6.78
CA VAL A 241 9.38 2.89 -7.68
C VAL A 241 7.85 3.07 -7.72
N LEU A 242 7.10 2.51 -6.78
CA LEU A 242 5.64 2.56 -6.79
C LEU A 242 5.09 3.78 -6.04
N PRO A 243 3.84 4.21 -6.32
CA PRO A 243 3.13 5.18 -5.51
C PRO A 243 2.92 4.72 -4.05
N LEU A 244 2.60 5.68 -3.17
CA LEU A 244 2.34 5.48 -1.74
C LEU A 244 0.90 5.87 -1.38
N ILE A 245 0.21 5.00 -0.63
CA ILE A 245 -1.11 5.26 -0.03
C ILE A 245 -1.04 5.23 1.49
N ASN A 246 -1.81 6.11 2.16
CA ASN A 246 -1.86 6.18 3.62
C ASN A 246 -3.29 6.25 4.17
N ASN A 247 -3.65 5.32 5.06
CA ASN A 247 -4.96 5.24 5.71
C ASN A 247 -5.03 6.13 6.96
N LEU A 248 -4.93 7.45 6.77
CA LEU A 248 -4.71 8.39 7.88
C LEU A 248 -5.96 8.62 8.74
N GLY A 249 -7.15 8.74 8.14
CA GLY A 249 -8.40 9.00 8.85
C GLY A 249 -8.65 8.00 9.98
N ASN A 250 -8.51 6.71 9.67
CA ASN A 250 -8.61 5.60 10.61
C ASN A 250 -7.62 5.72 11.79
N GLU A 251 -6.39 6.15 11.52
CA GLU A 251 -5.32 6.23 12.53
C GLU A 251 -5.43 7.44 13.45
N ILE A 252 -5.96 8.56 12.95
CA ILE A 252 -6.16 9.77 13.75
C ILE A 252 -7.41 9.66 14.61
N TRP A 253 -8.54 9.24 14.04
CA TRP A 253 -9.83 9.26 14.76
C TRP A 253 -10.01 8.10 15.75
N LYS A 254 -9.11 7.11 15.76
CA LYS A 254 -8.99 6.12 16.85
C LYS A 254 -8.11 6.58 18.03
N SER A 255 -7.35 7.67 17.88
CA SER A 255 -6.45 8.18 18.94
C SER A 255 -7.22 8.66 20.17
N LYS A 256 -6.62 8.58 21.37
CA LYS A 256 -7.28 9.06 22.60
C LYS A 256 -7.66 10.54 22.47
N GLU A 257 -6.76 11.35 21.97
CA GLU A 257 -6.89 12.81 21.87
C GLU A 257 -8.04 13.23 20.95
N ALA A 258 -8.31 12.47 19.88
CA ALA A 258 -9.48 12.68 19.02
C ALA A 258 -10.81 12.26 19.67
N LYS A 259 -10.77 11.40 20.70
CA LYS A 259 -11.94 10.92 21.46
C LYS A 259 -12.17 11.63 22.81
N LEU A 260 -11.31 12.57 23.21
CA LEU A 260 -11.40 13.25 24.52
C LEU A 260 -12.53 14.29 24.56
N GLU A 261 -13.55 14.06 25.39
CA GLU A 261 -14.66 14.99 25.60
C GLU A 261 -14.77 15.42 27.08
N GLY A 262 -15.55 16.48 27.36
CA GLY A 262 -15.85 16.91 28.73
C GLY A 262 -14.60 17.32 29.55
N GLU A 263 -14.61 17.01 30.84
CA GLU A 263 -13.56 17.36 31.80
C GLU A 263 -12.21 16.72 31.45
N ASP A 264 -12.20 15.49 30.89
CA ASP A 264 -10.98 14.81 30.43
C ASP A 264 -10.28 15.53 29.25
N SER A 265 -10.91 16.54 28.65
CA SER A 265 -10.34 17.38 27.59
C SER A 265 -9.71 18.70 28.08
N GLU A 266 -9.72 18.97 29.39
CA GLU A 266 -9.10 20.18 29.96
C GLU A 266 -7.60 20.26 29.60
N GLY A 267 -7.14 21.46 29.21
CA GLY A 267 -5.79 21.68 28.70
C GLY A 267 -5.54 21.27 27.24
N PHE A 268 -6.32 20.34 26.68
CA PHE A 268 -6.20 19.90 25.27
C PHE A 268 -6.95 20.79 24.27
N GLY A 269 -7.60 21.86 24.73
CA GLY A 269 -8.31 22.83 23.88
C GLY A 269 -9.61 22.29 23.27
N ASP A 270 -10.05 22.95 22.21
CA ASP A 270 -11.37 22.73 21.59
C ASP A 270 -11.48 21.36 20.90
N ASN A 271 -12.26 20.45 21.49
CA ASN A 271 -12.46 19.09 20.96
C ASN A 271 -13.00 19.08 19.52
N SER A 272 -13.93 20.00 19.19
CA SER A 272 -14.52 20.11 17.85
C SER A 272 -13.48 20.38 16.75
N LYS A 273 -12.30 20.89 17.14
CA LYS A 273 -11.20 21.23 16.23
C LYS A 273 -10.00 20.30 16.36
N ARG A 274 -9.74 19.74 17.55
CA ARG A 274 -8.55 18.94 17.84
C ARG A 274 -8.40 17.76 16.86
N GLY A 275 -9.44 16.94 16.68
CA GLY A 275 -9.38 15.78 15.78
C GLY A 275 -9.05 16.15 14.33
N TYR A 276 -9.77 17.12 13.74
CA TYR A 276 -9.53 17.51 12.34
C TYR A 276 -8.22 18.28 12.14
N LEU A 277 -7.72 18.99 13.16
CA LEU A 277 -6.40 19.64 13.12
C LEU A 277 -5.26 18.62 13.26
N MET A 278 -5.42 17.59 14.10
CA MET A 278 -4.49 16.45 14.14
C MET A 278 -4.45 15.73 12.79
N GLU A 279 -5.61 15.55 12.15
CA GLU A 279 -5.71 14.92 10.83
C GLU A 279 -5.03 15.77 9.75
N ALA A 280 -5.31 17.07 9.70
CA ALA A 280 -4.67 17.98 8.75
C ALA A 280 -3.15 18.09 8.96
N ALA A 281 -2.68 18.07 10.21
CA ALA A 281 -1.25 18.07 10.54
C ALA A 281 -0.57 16.75 10.09
N GLY A 282 -1.16 15.60 10.42
CA GLY A 282 -0.69 14.30 9.96
C GLY A 282 -0.65 14.20 8.44
N ALA A 283 -1.68 14.70 7.74
CA ALA A 283 -1.75 14.70 6.29
C ALA A 283 -0.64 15.52 5.65
N VAL A 284 -0.32 16.71 6.19
CA VAL A 284 0.82 17.52 5.72
C VAL A 284 2.15 16.79 5.94
N SER A 285 2.33 16.09 7.07
CA SER A 285 3.53 15.24 7.28
C SER A 285 3.61 14.11 6.25
N TYR A 286 2.51 13.38 6.01
CA TYR A 286 2.48 12.30 5.03
C TYR A 286 2.69 12.78 3.58
N LEU A 287 2.18 13.95 3.21
CA LEU A 287 2.48 14.60 1.93
C LEU A 287 3.97 14.93 1.80
N LEU A 288 4.62 15.43 2.86
CA LEU A 288 6.05 15.75 2.85
C LEU A 288 6.95 14.50 2.79
N ALA A 289 6.51 13.38 3.37
CA ALA A 289 7.14 12.06 3.18
C ALA A 289 6.87 11.45 1.79
N GLY A 290 5.93 12.02 1.03
CA GLY A 290 5.63 11.63 -0.35
C GLY A 290 4.47 10.67 -0.52
N SER A 291 3.41 10.81 0.26
CA SER A 291 2.12 10.14 0.01
C SER A 291 1.46 10.68 -1.27
N ASP A 292 0.98 9.79 -2.14
CA ASP A 292 0.28 10.16 -3.38
C ASP A 292 -1.22 9.90 -3.29
N VAL A 293 -1.67 9.08 -2.34
CA VAL A 293 -3.09 8.86 -2.01
C VAL A 293 -3.27 8.95 -0.49
N LEU A 294 -3.96 10.00 -0.04
CA LEU A 294 -4.30 10.17 1.37
C LEU A 294 -5.78 9.84 1.60
N ILE A 295 -6.04 8.89 2.50
CA ILE A 295 -7.38 8.56 2.95
C ILE A 295 -7.69 9.38 4.20
N MET A 296 -8.69 10.24 4.10
CA MET A 296 -9.13 11.16 5.14
C MET A 296 -10.56 10.84 5.60
N ARG A 297 -10.96 11.40 6.75
CA ARG A 297 -12.29 11.24 7.34
C ARG A 297 -13.02 12.57 7.50
N HIS A 298 -12.36 13.61 8.02
CA HIS A 298 -13.06 14.84 8.37
C HIS A 298 -13.12 15.87 7.23
N PRO A 299 -14.31 16.39 6.85
CA PRO A 299 -14.45 17.35 5.74
C PRO A 299 -13.60 18.62 5.89
N GLU A 300 -13.52 19.19 7.10
CA GLU A 300 -12.71 20.40 7.34
C GLU A 300 -11.19 20.10 7.29
N ALA A 301 -10.76 18.86 7.62
CA ALA A 301 -9.36 18.46 7.44
C ALA A 301 -9.02 18.34 5.96
N LEU A 302 -9.87 17.64 5.19
CA LEU A 302 -9.76 17.52 3.73
C LEU A 302 -9.63 18.91 3.06
N LYS A 303 -10.48 19.86 3.45
CA LYS A 303 -10.49 21.25 2.98
C LYS A 303 -9.20 22.01 3.34
N LEU A 304 -8.67 21.85 4.55
CA LEU A 304 -7.39 22.44 4.96
C LEU A 304 -6.22 21.87 4.15
N VAL A 305 -6.17 20.55 3.96
CA VAL A 305 -5.12 19.86 3.18
C VAL A 305 -5.20 20.20 1.70
N LYS A 306 -6.41 20.31 1.13
CA LYS A 306 -6.64 20.81 -0.23
C LYS A 306 -6.08 22.22 -0.41
N GLY A 307 -6.36 23.13 0.53
CA GLY A 307 -5.82 24.49 0.55
C GLY A 307 -4.32 24.61 0.90
N TYR A 308 -3.70 23.56 1.44
CA TYR A 308 -2.24 23.43 1.53
C TYR A 308 -1.66 23.01 0.17
N LEU A 309 -2.19 21.94 -0.43
CA LEU A 309 -1.78 21.45 -1.74
C LEU A 309 -1.93 22.52 -2.83
N ASP A 310 -3.02 23.30 -2.84
CA ASP A 310 -3.21 24.41 -3.79
C ASP A 310 -2.06 25.43 -3.74
N LYS A 311 -1.50 25.70 -2.55
CA LYS A 311 -0.36 26.62 -2.36
C LYS A 311 0.96 25.99 -2.76
N MET A 312 1.16 24.71 -2.44
CA MET A 312 2.36 23.96 -2.83
C MET A 312 2.44 23.72 -4.34
N TRP A 313 1.29 23.56 -5.00
CA TRP A 313 1.17 23.30 -6.44
C TRP A 313 1.13 24.58 -7.30
N THR A 314 0.89 25.74 -6.69
CA THR A 314 0.92 27.02 -7.40
C THR A 314 2.33 27.32 -7.89
N ALA A 315 2.49 27.41 -9.22
CA ALA A 315 3.77 27.73 -9.85
C ALA A 315 4.39 28.99 -9.22
N ARG A 316 5.59 28.84 -8.63
CA ARG A 316 6.24 29.91 -7.87
C ARG A 316 6.41 31.16 -8.73
N ALA A 317 5.75 32.24 -8.33
CA ALA A 317 5.88 33.53 -8.99
C ALA A 317 7.36 33.91 -9.14
N ALA A 318 7.73 34.43 -10.31
CA ALA A 318 9.10 34.81 -10.63
C ALA A 318 9.66 35.70 -9.51
N ALA A 319 10.85 35.38 -9.01
CA ALA A 319 11.41 36.06 -7.85
C ALA A 319 11.48 37.57 -8.13
N ALA A 320 10.74 38.35 -7.33
CA ALA A 320 10.62 39.80 -7.52
C ALA A 320 12.01 40.44 -7.69
N GLU A 321 12.13 41.31 -8.69
CA GLU A 321 13.41 41.89 -9.08
C GLU A 321 14.10 42.49 -7.84
N LYS A 322 15.37 42.12 -7.64
CA LYS A 322 16.10 42.44 -6.40
C LYS A 322 16.30 43.95 -6.29
N ALA A 323 15.36 44.62 -5.65
CA ALA A 323 15.49 46.01 -5.25
C ALA A 323 16.86 46.22 -4.57
N ALA A 324 17.61 47.21 -5.05
CA ALA A 324 18.97 47.47 -4.62
C ALA A 324 18.98 48.07 -3.20
N VAL A 325 18.75 47.23 -2.19
CA VAL A 325 18.89 47.60 -0.79
C VAL A 325 20.38 47.80 -0.52
N ASP A 326 20.77 49.06 -0.35
CA ASP A 326 22.11 49.44 0.11
C ASP A 326 22.29 49.00 1.56
N ARG A 327 22.69 47.74 1.74
CA ARG A 327 23.02 47.17 3.04
C ARG A 327 24.42 47.65 3.41
N PRO A 328 24.60 48.41 4.50
CA PRO A 328 25.93 48.83 4.92
C PRO A 328 26.82 47.60 5.11
N LYS A 329 28.04 47.66 4.57
CA LYS A 329 29.03 46.59 4.68
C LYS A 329 29.41 46.40 6.15
N VAL A 330 28.73 45.49 6.83
CA VAL A 330 29.21 44.93 8.10
C VAL A 330 30.62 44.39 7.88
N ALA A 331 31.57 44.90 8.64
CA ALA A 331 32.95 44.44 8.57
C ALA A 331 32.99 42.95 8.93
N ALA A 332 33.70 42.15 8.14
CA ALA A 332 33.93 40.76 8.49
C ALA A 332 34.74 40.70 9.80
N LEU A 333 34.32 39.87 10.76
CA LEU A 333 35.12 39.58 11.94
C LEU A 333 36.37 38.79 11.52
N ALA A 334 37.47 39.51 11.31
CA ALA A 334 38.76 38.94 10.95
C ALA A 334 39.54 38.52 12.20
N ALA A 335 39.17 37.38 12.79
CA ALA A 335 39.96 36.68 13.82
C ALA A 335 39.67 35.17 13.79
N GLY A 336 40.66 34.34 14.10
CA GLY A 336 40.43 32.90 14.38
C GLY A 336 40.48 31.93 13.20
N ALA A 337 41.30 32.19 12.16
CA ALA A 337 41.54 31.22 11.08
C ALA A 337 42.41 30.03 11.54
N ALA A 338 41.85 29.13 12.35
CA ALA A 338 42.44 27.81 12.60
C ALA A 338 42.50 27.03 11.28
N LYS A 339 43.66 26.43 10.97
CA LYS A 339 43.77 25.52 9.82
C LYS A 339 42.91 24.27 10.09
N PRO A 340 42.08 23.81 9.15
CA PRO A 340 41.52 22.46 9.22
C PRO A 340 42.66 21.45 9.33
N ALA A 341 42.53 20.49 10.26
CA ALA A 341 43.45 19.37 10.32
C ALA A 341 43.39 18.58 9.01
N THR A 342 44.54 18.13 8.50
CA THR A 342 44.59 17.31 7.29
C THR A 342 43.93 15.97 7.54
N ALA A 343 42.77 15.72 6.92
CA ALA A 343 42.11 14.43 6.97
C ALA A 343 43.06 13.31 6.50
N PRO A 344 43.07 12.13 7.15
CA PRO A 344 43.93 11.03 6.76
C PRO A 344 43.58 10.54 5.35
N LYS A 345 44.62 10.34 4.53
CA LYS A 345 44.52 9.86 3.16
C LYS A 345 43.82 8.48 3.11
N PRO A 346 42.79 8.28 2.26
CA PRO A 346 42.16 6.97 2.08
C PRO A 346 43.18 5.88 1.71
N ALA A 347 43.03 4.70 2.33
CA ALA A 347 43.80 3.52 1.95
C ALA A 347 43.42 3.09 0.52
N ALA A 348 44.42 2.73 -0.29
CA ALA A 348 44.18 2.36 -1.68
C ALA A 348 43.60 0.94 -1.79
N ALA A 349 42.47 0.80 -2.48
CA ALA A 349 42.01 -0.51 -2.95
C ALA A 349 43.03 -1.09 -3.96
N PRO A 350 43.28 -2.40 -3.97
CA PRO A 350 44.28 -3.02 -4.84
C PRO A 350 43.86 -2.93 -6.32
N ALA A 351 44.75 -2.41 -7.16
CA ALA A 351 44.46 -2.17 -8.57
C ALA A 351 44.38 -3.47 -9.39
N ALA A 352 43.33 -3.59 -10.20
CA ALA A 352 43.24 -4.60 -11.26
C ALA A 352 44.30 -4.35 -12.34
N LYS A 353 44.89 -5.42 -12.89
CA LYS A 353 45.83 -5.33 -14.03
C LYS A 353 45.07 -5.17 -15.35
N PRO A 354 45.52 -4.31 -16.28
CA PRO A 354 44.87 -4.14 -17.57
C PRO A 354 45.21 -5.30 -18.53
N ALA A 355 44.22 -5.73 -19.31
CA ALA A 355 44.40 -6.57 -20.50
C ALA A 355 44.30 -5.71 -21.76
N ALA A 356 45.20 -5.92 -22.74
CA ALA A 356 45.24 -5.18 -23.99
C ALA A 356 44.42 -5.89 -25.10
N PRO A 357 43.90 -5.16 -26.12
CA PRO A 357 42.86 -5.66 -27.02
C PRO A 357 43.39 -6.47 -28.21
N GLN A 358 42.54 -7.35 -28.77
CA GLN A 358 42.70 -7.92 -30.12
C GLN A 358 41.36 -8.05 -30.85
N ALA A 359 41.39 -7.74 -32.15
CA ALA A 359 40.35 -7.94 -33.16
C ALA A 359 40.98 -7.71 -34.56
N PRO A 360 40.33 -8.04 -35.69
CA PRO A 360 39.60 -9.28 -35.99
C PRO A 360 40.00 -9.89 -37.36
N LYS A 361 39.52 -11.11 -37.67
CA LYS A 361 39.33 -11.75 -39.00
C LYS A 361 38.50 -13.04 -38.77
N ALA A 362 37.42 -13.38 -39.48
CA ALA A 362 37.25 -13.64 -40.93
C ALA A 362 38.10 -14.85 -41.38
N GLU A 363 37.59 -15.88 -42.09
CA GLU A 363 36.43 -16.00 -43.01
C GLU A 363 35.58 -17.28 -42.68
N ALA A 364 34.25 -17.34 -42.88
CA ALA A 364 33.48 -17.78 -44.08
C ALA A 364 33.67 -19.28 -44.48
N LYS A 365 32.69 -20.08 -45.00
CA LYS A 365 31.24 -19.88 -45.30
C LYS A 365 30.48 -21.26 -45.33
N PRO A 366 29.28 -21.51 -45.92
CA PRO A 366 28.12 -21.99 -45.12
C PRO A 366 27.40 -23.26 -45.68
N GLU A 367 26.06 -23.30 -45.53
CA GLU A 367 25.04 -24.26 -46.01
C GLU A 367 24.72 -25.42 -45.03
N THR A 368 23.45 -25.88 -44.89
CA THR A 368 22.27 -25.75 -45.77
C THR A 368 20.96 -25.27 -45.10
N LYS A 369 20.28 -24.33 -45.79
CA LYS A 369 18.82 -24.09 -45.99
C LYS A 369 17.75 -24.21 -44.87
N ALA A 370 16.65 -23.49 -45.10
CA ALA A 370 15.43 -23.41 -44.27
C ALA A 370 14.16 -23.60 -45.15
N GLU A 371 13.00 -23.14 -44.65
CA GLU A 371 11.68 -23.02 -45.31
C GLU A 371 10.83 -24.31 -45.47
N ALA A 372 9.51 -24.25 -45.73
CA ALA A 372 8.39 -23.75 -44.89
C ALA A 372 7.03 -23.83 -45.63
N LYS A 373 6.00 -24.48 -45.04
CA LYS A 373 4.56 -24.45 -45.45
C LYS A 373 4.24 -24.93 -46.91
N PRO A 374 2.96 -25.01 -47.35
CA PRO A 374 1.74 -25.49 -46.69
C PRO A 374 1.02 -26.60 -47.51
N GLU A 375 -0.31 -26.72 -47.38
CA GLU A 375 -1.25 -27.66 -48.02
C GLU A 375 -1.29 -27.67 -49.56
N PRO A 376 -1.92 -28.69 -50.17
CA PRO A 376 -3.17 -28.37 -50.91
C PRO A 376 -4.35 -29.35 -50.74
N LYS A 377 -5.57 -28.88 -51.06
CA LYS A 377 -6.84 -29.64 -51.11
C LYS A 377 -7.01 -30.50 -52.38
N VAL A 378 -7.90 -31.50 -52.31
CA VAL A 378 -8.70 -32.02 -53.44
C VAL A 378 -10.13 -32.30 -52.94
N GLU A 379 -11.16 -32.19 -53.80
CA GLU A 379 -12.59 -32.20 -53.42
C GLU A 379 -13.40 -33.39 -54.01
N ALA A 380 -14.47 -33.75 -53.27
CA ALA A 380 -15.80 -34.25 -53.70
C ALA A 380 -15.99 -35.36 -54.77
N LYS A 381 -16.81 -36.38 -54.43
CA LYS A 381 -18.25 -36.47 -54.85
C LYS A 381 -19.04 -37.64 -54.16
N PRO A 382 -20.40 -37.68 -54.19
CA PRO A 382 -21.23 -38.53 -53.30
C PRO A 382 -22.23 -39.52 -53.99
N GLU A 383 -22.88 -40.36 -53.15
CA GLU A 383 -24.23 -41.02 -53.30
C GLU A 383 -24.48 -42.03 -54.46
N PRO A 384 -25.58 -42.84 -54.50
CA PRO A 384 -26.79 -43.00 -53.63
C PRO A 384 -26.82 -44.38 -52.87
N GLU A 385 -27.83 -44.91 -52.12
CA GLU A 385 -29.33 -44.92 -52.10
C GLU A 385 -30.00 -45.80 -53.22
N VAL A 386 -31.13 -46.55 -53.10
CA VAL A 386 -32.26 -46.81 -52.15
C VAL A 386 -32.71 -48.32 -52.32
N ASP A 387 -33.75 -49.00 -51.76
CA ASP A 387 -34.83 -48.89 -50.72
C ASP A 387 -35.31 -50.34 -50.31
N ALA A 388 -36.22 -50.44 -49.32
CA ALA A 388 -37.26 -51.48 -49.06
C ALA A 388 -36.85 -52.91 -48.60
N LYS A 389 -37.45 -53.65 -47.63
CA LYS A 389 -38.62 -53.56 -46.68
C LYS A 389 -39.71 -54.63 -46.93
N ALA A 390 -40.10 -55.36 -45.85
CA ALA A 390 -41.14 -56.42 -45.77
C ALA A 390 -40.80 -57.73 -46.52
N LYS A 391 -41.30 -58.95 -46.24
CA LYS A 391 -42.09 -59.65 -45.17
C LYS A 391 -42.04 -61.18 -45.54
N ALA A 392 -42.40 -62.21 -44.77
CA ALA A 392 -42.79 -62.39 -43.37
C ALA A 392 -42.66 -63.89 -42.95
N GLU A 393 -42.39 -64.11 -41.65
CA GLU A 393 -43.02 -65.12 -40.76
C GLU A 393 -43.11 -66.62 -41.14
N ALA A 394 -42.22 -67.44 -40.56
CA ALA A 394 -42.55 -68.69 -39.84
C ALA A 394 -41.34 -69.24 -39.02
N ASP A 395 -41.46 -69.78 -37.79
CA ASP A 395 -42.42 -69.43 -36.73
C ASP A 395 -41.90 -69.71 -35.28
N ALA A 396 -42.41 -68.93 -34.32
CA ALA A 396 -42.69 -69.18 -32.89
C ALA A 396 -41.77 -69.99 -31.91
N LYS A 397 -40.53 -70.44 -32.20
CA LYS A 397 -39.72 -71.15 -31.16
C LYS A 397 -38.33 -70.64 -30.78
N ALA A 398 -37.68 -69.77 -31.56
CA ALA A 398 -36.30 -69.33 -31.24
C ALA A 398 -36.18 -68.03 -30.42
N LYS A 399 -37.22 -67.18 -30.39
CA LYS A 399 -37.07 -65.77 -29.94
C LYS A 399 -37.12 -65.55 -28.42
N VAL A 400 -37.95 -66.32 -27.70
CA VAL A 400 -38.20 -66.11 -26.25
C VAL A 400 -37.00 -66.48 -25.37
N ALA A 401 -36.21 -67.49 -25.77
CA ALA A 401 -35.05 -67.93 -25.00
C ALA A 401 -33.84 -66.98 -25.08
N ALA A 402 -33.74 -66.16 -26.14
CA ALA A 402 -32.62 -65.26 -26.35
C ALA A 402 -32.74 -63.96 -25.54
N GLU A 403 -33.90 -63.29 -25.59
CA GLU A 403 -34.10 -62.00 -24.90
C GLU A 403 -34.07 -62.12 -23.37
N ALA A 404 -34.56 -63.24 -22.82
CA ALA A 404 -34.53 -63.51 -21.39
C ALA A 404 -33.09 -63.59 -20.84
N LYS A 405 -32.18 -64.26 -21.57
CA LYS A 405 -30.78 -64.38 -21.15
C LYS A 405 -29.99 -63.09 -21.37
N ALA A 406 -30.20 -62.43 -22.52
CA ALA A 406 -29.52 -61.17 -22.84
C ALA A 406 -29.81 -60.05 -21.82
N LYS A 407 -31.04 -59.95 -21.30
CA LYS A 407 -31.35 -58.98 -20.24
C LYS A 407 -30.73 -59.34 -18.88
N ALA A 408 -30.71 -60.61 -18.52
CA ALA A 408 -30.13 -61.06 -17.25
C ALA A 408 -28.62 -60.80 -17.16
N ASP A 409 -27.86 -61.18 -18.19
CA ASP A 409 -26.41 -60.92 -18.25
C ASP A 409 -26.09 -59.41 -18.30
N ALA A 410 -26.91 -58.61 -19.01
CA ALA A 410 -26.73 -57.16 -19.08
C ALA A 410 -26.99 -56.44 -17.74
N GLU A 411 -28.09 -56.78 -17.03
CA GLU A 411 -28.42 -56.13 -15.76
C GLU A 411 -27.46 -56.55 -14.62
N ALA A 412 -27.04 -57.84 -14.61
CA ALA A 412 -26.05 -58.32 -13.66
C ALA A 412 -24.69 -57.63 -13.85
N LYS A 413 -24.23 -57.48 -15.10
CA LYS A 413 -22.97 -56.78 -15.38
C LYS A 413 -23.05 -55.28 -15.08
N ALA A 414 -24.16 -54.62 -15.44
CA ALA A 414 -24.35 -53.20 -15.14
C ALA A 414 -24.33 -52.91 -13.62
N LYS A 415 -24.92 -53.78 -12.79
CA LYS A 415 -24.84 -53.66 -11.33
C LYS A 415 -23.43 -53.93 -10.80
N ALA A 416 -22.72 -54.92 -11.33
CA ALA A 416 -21.35 -55.23 -10.93
C ALA A 416 -20.36 -54.08 -11.26
N ASP A 417 -20.40 -53.55 -12.49
CA ASP A 417 -19.55 -52.43 -12.90
C ASP A 417 -19.90 -51.14 -12.13
N ALA A 418 -21.18 -50.90 -11.82
CA ALA A 418 -21.60 -49.75 -11.00
C ALA A 418 -21.15 -49.86 -9.54
N GLU A 419 -21.28 -51.03 -8.90
CA GLU A 419 -20.85 -51.22 -7.51
C GLU A 419 -19.32 -51.19 -7.39
N ALA A 420 -18.60 -51.75 -8.38
CA ALA A 420 -17.14 -51.66 -8.46
C ALA A 420 -16.65 -50.21 -8.62
N LYS A 421 -17.26 -49.43 -9.53
CA LYS A 421 -16.91 -48.02 -9.74
C LYS A 421 -17.23 -47.15 -8.52
N ALA A 422 -18.40 -47.37 -7.89
CA ALA A 422 -18.78 -46.64 -6.67
C ALA A 422 -17.81 -46.92 -5.50
N LYS A 423 -17.36 -48.18 -5.32
CA LYS A 423 -16.35 -48.51 -4.31
C LYS A 423 -14.98 -47.91 -4.64
N ALA A 424 -14.57 -47.93 -5.90
CA ALA A 424 -13.31 -47.32 -6.34
C ALA A 424 -13.30 -45.80 -6.14
N GLU A 425 -14.37 -45.09 -6.51
CA GLU A 425 -14.49 -43.64 -6.30
C GLU A 425 -14.58 -43.27 -4.82
N ALA A 426 -15.29 -44.07 -4.00
CA ALA A 426 -15.34 -43.87 -2.55
C ALA A 426 -13.97 -44.08 -1.88
N GLU A 427 -13.24 -45.14 -2.23
CA GLU A 427 -11.91 -45.42 -1.65
C GLU A 427 -10.86 -44.39 -2.12
N ALA A 428 -10.92 -43.96 -3.39
CA ALA A 428 -10.07 -42.90 -3.91
C ALA A 428 -10.34 -41.56 -3.21
N LYS A 429 -11.61 -41.17 -3.04
CA LYS A 429 -11.98 -39.92 -2.35
C LYS A 429 -11.61 -39.98 -0.86
N ALA A 430 -11.81 -41.10 -0.19
CA ALA A 430 -11.41 -41.28 1.21
C ALA A 430 -9.88 -41.16 1.40
N LYS A 431 -9.09 -41.73 0.48
CA LYS A 431 -7.63 -41.56 0.48
C LYS A 431 -7.20 -40.12 0.20
N ALA A 432 -7.83 -39.44 -0.75
CA ALA A 432 -7.56 -38.04 -1.06
C ALA A 432 -7.88 -37.10 0.12
N GLU A 433 -9.03 -37.26 0.78
CA GLU A 433 -9.38 -36.48 1.97
C GLU A 433 -8.47 -36.77 3.17
N ALA A 434 -8.02 -38.02 3.34
CA ALA A 434 -7.07 -38.40 4.39
C ALA A 434 -5.68 -37.79 4.14
N GLU A 435 -5.17 -37.83 2.91
CA GLU A 435 -3.88 -37.24 2.56
C GLU A 435 -3.92 -35.69 2.64
N ALA A 436 -5.02 -35.07 2.22
CA ALA A 436 -5.22 -33.63 2.33
C ALA A 436 -5.25 -33.18 3.81
N LYS A 437 -5.98 -33.89 4.67
CA LYS A 437 -6.01 -33.60 6.13
C LYS A 437 -4.65 -33.82 6.79
N ALA A 438 -3.92 -34.88 6.42
CA ALA A 438 -2.58 -35.14 6.94
C ALA A 438 -1.58 -34.04 6.54
N LYS A 439 -1.65 -33.52 5.30
CA LYS A 439 -0.84 -32.39 4.86
C LYS A 439 -1.22 -31.10 5.58
N ALA A 440 -2.51 -30.80 5.73
CA ALA A 440 -2.99 -29.61 6.43
C ALA A 440 -2.60 -29.61 7.94
N GLU A 441 -2.65 -30.75 8.63
CA GLU A 441 -2.17 -30.85 10.01
C GLU A 441 -0.65 -30.72 10.13
N ALA A 442 0.11 -31.23 9.16
CA ALA A 442 1.57 -31.09 9.13
C ALA A 442 1.99 -29.63 8.91
N GLU A 443 1.43 -28.97 7.89
CA GLU A 443 1.71 -27.57 7.56
C GLU A 443 1.26 -26.62 8.69
N LYS A 444 0.12 -26.92 9.34
CA LYS A 444 -0.31 -26.17 10.53
C LYS A 444 0.70 -26.30 11.68
N LYS A 445 1.17 -27.51 12.00
CA LYS A 445 2.17 -27.73 13.06
C LYS A 445 3.50 -27.05 12.73
N GLU A 446 3.94 -27.09 11.47
CA GLU A 446 5.16 -26.40 11.03
C GLU A 446 5.02 -24.87 11.15
N ARG A 447 3.86 -24.30 10.80
CA ARG A 447 3.57 -22.86 10.98
C ARG A 447 3.45 -22.46 12.45
N GLU A 448 2.91 -23.33 13.31
CA GLU A 448 2.87 -23.12 14.77
C GLU A 448 4.27 -23.20 15.40
N GLU A 449 5.09 -24.20 15.03
CA GLU A 449 6.46 -24.32 15.53
C GLU A 449 7.37 -23.19 15.03
N ARG A 450 7.16 -22.70 13.79
CA ARG A 450 7.87 -21.52 13.27
C ARG A 450 7.50 -20.25 14.03
N LYS A 451 6.20 -19.98 14.23
CA LYS A 451 5.73 -18.83 15.03
C LYS A 451 6.21 -18.89 16.48
N ALA A 452 6.36 -20.08 17.06
CA ALA A 452 6.94 -20.24 18.40
C ALA A 452 8.42 -19.84 18.46
N LYS A 453 9.22 -20.19 17.44
CA LYS A 453 10.64 -19.79 17.34
C LYS A 453 10.78 -18.29 17.07
N GLU A 454 10.02 -17.75 16.12
CA GLU A 454 9.97 -16.31 15.81
C GLU A 454 9.60 -15.47 17.06
N ALA A 455 8.71 -15.98 17.92
CA ALA A 455 8.34 -15.34 19.19
C ALA A 455 9.45 -15.39 20.25
N ASP A 456 10.20 -16.48 20.36
CA ASP A 456 11.31 -16.64 21.32
C ASP A 456 12.55 -15.82 20.90
N ASP A 457 12.85 -15.78 19.59
CA ASP A 457 13.86 -14.88 19.01
C ASP A 457 13.48 -13.41 19.25
N LEU A 458 12.22 -13.02 19.06
CA LEU A 458 11.74 -11.67 19.34
C LEU A 458 11.76 -11.34 20.85
N ALA A 459 11.46 -12.30 21.73
CA ALA A 459 11.57 -12.14 23.18
C ALA A 459 13.05 -11.96 23.60
N THR A 460 13.96 -12.72 23.00
CA THR A 460 15.41 -12.64 23.20
C THR A 460 15.96 -11.30 22.71
N LEU A 461 15.56 -10.84 21.52
CA LEU A 461 15.95 -9.53 20.98
C LEU A 461 15.41 -8.38 21.85
N ARG A 462 14.16 -8.47 22.34
CA ARG A 462 13.57 -7.51 23.30
C ARG A 462 14.33 -7.51 24.62
N ARG A 463 14.84 -8.65 25.08
CA ARG A 463 15.71 -8.74 26.27
C ARG A 463 17.06 -8.07 26.03
N GLN A 464 17.78 -8.43 24.96
CA GLN A 464 19.06 -7.82 24.59
C GLN A 464 18.95 -6.29 24.42
N ARG A 465 17.87 -5.80 23.79
CA ARG A 465 17.64 -4.35 23.65
C ARG A 465 17.41 -3.64 24.99
N ARG A 466 16.75 -4.28 25.97
CA ARG A 466 16.62 -3.73 27.34
C ARG A 466 17.94 -3.74 28.09
N GLU A 467 18.72 -4.81 27.98
CA GLU A 467 20.05 -4.93 28.60
C GLU A 467 21.03 -3.88 28.01
N ALA A 468 21.04 -3.69 26.69
CA ALA A 468 21.81 -2.65 25.99
C ALA A 468 21.23 -1.21 26.12
N HIS A 469 20.04 -1.05 26.69
CA HIS A 469 19.49 0.26 27.08
C HIS A 469 19.87 0.58 28.53
N MET A 470 19.82 -0.42 29.42
CA MET A 470 20.33 -0.32 30.79
C MET A 470 21.84 -0.01 30.82
N GLN A 471 22.63 -0.64 29.95
CA GLN A 471 24.06 -0.35 29.84
C GLN A 471 24.32 1.09 29.38
N ARG A 472 23.62 1.59 28.35
CA ARG A 472 23.78 2.99 27.93
C ARG A 472 23.35 3.99 28.99
N LEU A 473 22.25 3.74 29.71
CA LEU A 473 21.88 4.58 30.87
C LEU A 473 22.93 4.54 32.00
N GLN A 474 23.69 3.44 32.15
CA GLN A 474 24.80 3.35 33.09
C GLN A 474 26.07 4.05 32.59
N GLU A 475 26.37 3.97 31.29
CA GLU A 475 27.46 4.71 30.63
C GLU A 475 27.19 6.22 30.65
N GLU A 476 25.97 6.64 30.34
CA GLU A 476 25.49 8.04 30.39
C GLU A 476 25.51 8.57 31.84
N ALA A 477 25.09 7.77 32.83
CA ALA A 477 25.16 8.16 34.24
C ALA A 477 26.62 8.25 34.76
N GLN A 478 27.53 7.41 34.25
CA GLN A 478 28.96 7.52 34.56
C GLN A 478 29.58 8.76 33.90
N HIS A 479 29.25 9.04 32.65
CA HIS A 479 29.73 10.21 31.92
C HIS A 479 29.21 11.52 32.52
N ALA A 480 27.98 11.53 33.04
CA ALA A 480 27.45 12.65 33.81
C ALA A 480 28.20 12.86 35.14
N SER A 481 28.53 11.78 35.87
CA SER A 481 29.30 11.90 37.12
C SER A 481 30.76 12.37 36.93
N ASP A 482 31.30 12.28 35.72
CA ASP A 482 32.64 12.79 35.36
C ASP A 482 32.62 14.25 34.83
N GLU A 483 31.45 14.83 34.50
CA GLU A 483 31.33 16.20 33.97
C GLU A 483 30.82 17.25 34.98
N ASP A 484 30.24 16.83 36.12
CA ASP A 484 29.55 17.71 37.09
C ASP A 484 30.44 18.35 38.18
N GLU A 485 31.78 18.24 38.16
CA GLU A 485 32.66 18.81 39.22
C GLU A 485 32.89 20.34 39.12
N ASP A 486 32.59 21.02 38.00
CA ASP A 486 33.11 22.39 37.75
C ASP A 486 32.10 23.40 37.12
N VAL A 487 30.78 23.25 37.36
CA VAL A 487 29.74 24.21 36.86
C VAL A 487 28.75 24.67 37.95
N GLU A 488 29.00 25.86 38.53
CA GLU A 488 28.10 26.52 39.48
C GLU A 488 26.86 27.12 38.77
N TYR A 489 25.74 26.39 38.76
CA TYR A 489 24.45 26.90 38.26
C TYR A 489 23.76 27.82 39.28
N GLY A 490 23.55 29.08 38.90
CA GLY A 490 22.90 30.09 39.73
C GLY A 490 21.39 29.88 39.95
N GLU A 491 20.84 30.61 40.94
CA GLU A 491 19.50 30.37 41.51
C GLU A 491 18.33 30.30 40.49
N TYR A 492 17.44 29.35 40.75
CA TYR A 492 16.22 29.08 40.00
C TYR A 492 15.28 30.30 39.96
N ARG A 493 14.87 30.72 38.75
CA ARG A 493 13.84 31.76 38.55
C ARG A 493 12.57 31.16 37.95
N ALA A 494 11.44 31.45 38.59
CA ALA A 494 10.13 30.97 38.18
C ALA A 494 9.57 31.75 36.97
N GLU A 495 8.76 31.03 36.19
CA GLU A 495 7.75 31.50 35.23
C GLU A 495 8.18 32.34 34.00
N GLY A 496 7.66 31.92 32.83
CA GLY A 496 7.28 32.86 31.76
C GLY A 496 8.18 33.00 30.53
N PHE A 497 9.37 32.39 30.48
CA PHE A 497 10.24 32.47 29.29
C PHE A 497 10.78 31.11 28.83
N ALA A 498 10.65 30.85 27.53
CA ALA A 498 11.31 29.74 26.86
C ALA A 498 12.85 29.94 26.84
N GLY A 499 13.59 28.83 26.85
CA GLY A 499 15.04 28.81 27.08
C GLY A 499 15.90 29.55 26.02
N PRO A 500 17.24 29.58 26.20
CA PRO A 500 18.15 30.39 25.38
C PRO A 500 18.05 30.13 23.87
N GLU A 501 17.65 28.93 23.46
CA GLU A 501 17.41 28.59 22.05
C GLU A 501 16.19 29.30 21.44
N ALA A 502 15.14 29.58 22.21
CA ALA A 502 13.95 30.26 21.71
C ALA A 502 14.29 31.67 21.18
N ALA A 503 15.20 32.37 21.86
CA ALA A 503 15.73 33.66 21.40
C ALA A 503 16.59 33.54 20.12
N PHE A 504 17.17 32.37 19.83
CA PHE A 504 17.86 32.09 18.57
C PHE A 504 16.86 31.77 17.43
N VAL A 505 15.82 31.00 17.72
CA VAL A 505 14.72 30.71 16.79
C VAL A 505 13.96 31.99 16.41
N GLU A 506 13.57 32.82 17.38
CA GLU A 506 12.83 34.06 17.09
C GLU A 506 13.67 35.06 16.28
N LYS A 507 14.96 35.22 16.62
CA LYS A 507 15.91 36.01 15.83
C LYS A 507 16.05 35.46 14.42
N SER A 508 16.05 34.15 14.23
CA SER A 508 16.14 33.51 12.92
C SER A 508 14.88 33.75 12.08
N LEU A 509 13.68 33.47 12.62
CA LEU A 509 12.40 33.74 11.94
C LEU A 509 12.25 35.21 11.54
N THR A 510 12.68 36.13 12.41
CA THR A 510 12.67 37.57 12.17
C THR A 510 13.71 37.99 11.12
N ARG A 511 14.91 37.38 11.12
CA ARG A 511 15.98 37.62 10.15
C ARG A 511 15.62 37.18 8.73
N TRP A 512 14.87 36.09 8.59
CA TRP A 512 14.43 35.55 7.31
C TRP A 512 13.09 36.12 6.80
N ARG A 513 12.40 36.97 7.58
CA ARG A 513 11.04 37.46 7.31
C ARG A 513 10.03 36.34 7.04
N LEU A 514 10.13 35.24 7.79
CA LEU A 514 9.21 34.09 7.68
C LEU A 514 7.89 34.27 8.46
N ARG A 515 7.67 35.46 9.05
CA ARG A 515 6.33 35.87 9.48
C ARG A 515 5.51 36.19 8.22
N GLY A 516 4.65 35.26 7.80
CA GLY A 516 3.45 35.66 7.06
C GLY A 516 2.54 36.49 7.97
N ASP A 517 1.62 37.27 7.40
CA ASP A 517 0.85 38.30 8.12
C ASP A 517 -0.26 37.76 9.07
N GLY A 518 -0.04 36.57 9.65
CA GLY A 518 -0.86 36.01 10.71
C GLY A 518 -0.62 36.74 12.04
N TYR A 519 -1.54 37.64 12.39
CA TYR A 519 -1.64 38.19 13.74
C TYR A 519 -1.92 37.08 14.75
N LEU A 520 -0.95 36.79 15.61
CA LEU A 520 -1.21 36.20 16.93
C LEU A 520 -1.30 37.36 17.94
N PRO A 521 -2.50 37.67 18.49
CA PRO A 521 -2.59 38.53 19.67
C PRO A 521 -1.91 37.85 20.87
N LYS A 522 -1.58 38.66 21.88
CA LYS A 522 -0.90 38.23 23.11
C LYS A 522 -1.84 37.48 24.06
#